data_AF-Q0B0S1-F1
#
_entry.id   AF-Q0B0S1-F1
#
_cell.length_a   1.000
_cell.length_b   1.000
_cell.length_c   1.000
_cell.angle_alpha   90.00
_cell.angle_beta   90.00
_cell.angle_gamma   90.00
#
_symmetry.space_group_name_H-M   'P 1'
#
loop_
_entity.id
_entity.type
_entity.pdbx_description
1 polymer ?
#
loop_
_entity_poly.entity_id
_entity_poly.type
_entity_poly.pdbx_seq_one_letter_code
_entity_poly.pdbx_strand_id
1 'polypeptide(L)' 'MVWLLFAIYFAIIYIEVPGLLRGKMYRELGLFTAVLALGIYLSLSQFYGWPLFNPFAPWIEVLMP' A
#
# COMPACT_ATOMS: atom_id res chain seq x y z
N MET A 1 -10.77 -11.22 7.76
CA MET A 1 -10.67 -9.93 7.04
C MET A 1 -9.47 -9.83 6.12
N VAL A 2 -8.29 -10.36 6.48
CA VAL A 2 -7.05 -10.22 5.66
C VAL A 2 -7.18 -10.75 4.23
N TRP A 3 -7.98 -11.79 4.00
CA TRP A 3 -8.27 -12.33 2.67
C TRP A 3 -8.92 -11.31 1.73
N LEU A 4 -9.79 -10.44 2.26
CA LEU A 4 -10.40 -9.36 1.49
C LEU A 4 -9.37 -8.31 1.08
N LEU A 5 -8.42 -8.02 1.96
CA LEU A 5 -7.28 -7.15 1.71
C LEU A 5 -6.42 -7.67 0.54
N PHE A 6 -6.08 -8.95 0.56
CA PHE A 6 -5.39 -9.60 -0.57
C PHE A 6 -6.21 -9.59 -1.85
N ALA A 7 -7.52 -9.88 -1.77
CA ALA A 7 -8.39 -9.86 -2.95
C ALA A 7 -8.42 -8.49 -3.63
N ILE A 8 -8.44 -7.40 -2.86
CA ILE A 8 -8.36 -6.03 -3.40
C ILE A 8 -7.02 -5.80 -4.10
N TYR A 9 -5.89 -6.15 -3.48
CA TYR A 9 -4.59 -5.99 -4.14
C TYR A 9 -4.46 -6.82 -5.42
N PHE A 10 -4.95 -8.06 -5.42
CA PHE A 10 -4.97 -8.88 -6.62
C PHE A 10 -5.84 -8.27 -7.73
N ALA A 11 -7.01 -7.71 -7.38
CA ALA A 11 -7.85 -7.02 -8.34
C ALA A 11 -7.14 -5.79 -8.95
N ILE A 12 -6.45 -4.99 -8.13
CA ILE A 12 -5.66 -3.83 -8.59
C ILE A 12 -4.56 -4.29 -9.57
N ILE A 13 -3.77 -5.30 -9.18
CA ILE A 13 -2.71 -5.87 -10.03
C ILE A 13 -3.29 -6.37 -11.35
N TYR A 14 -4.40 -7.11 -11.29
CA TYR A 14 -5.04 -7.71 -12.48
C TYR A 14 -5.53 -6.66 -13.47
N ILE A 15 -5.99 -5.51 -12.98
CA ILE A 15 -6.49 -4.42 -13.83
C ILE A 15 -5.34 -3.58 -14.41
N GLU A 16 -4.37 -3.17 -13.58
CA GLU A 16 -3.35 -2.20 -14.00
C GLU A 16 -2.15 -2.81 -14.74
N VAL A 17 -1.62 -3.94 -14.26
CA VAL A 17 -0.40 -4.55 -14.83
C VAL A 17 -0.53 -4.90 -16.31
N PRO A 18 -1.63 -5.49 -16.82
CA PRO A 18 -1.73 -5.78 -18.25
C PRO A 18 -1.77 -4.50 -19.10
N GLY A 19 -2.33 -3.40 -18.59
CA GLY A 19 -2.29 -2.10 -19.27
C GLY A 19 -0.87 -1.57 -19.42
N LEU A 20 -0.10 -1.61 -18.32
CA LEU A 20 1.29 -1.17 -18.29
C LEU A 20 2.20 -2.04 -19.17
N LEU A 21 2.00 -3.37 -19.15
CA LEU A 21 2.75 -4.31 -19.98
C LEU A 21 2.46 -4.13 -21.48
N ARG A 22 1.18 -3.99 -21.86
CA ARG A 22 0.79 -3.75 -23.26
C ARG A 22 1.33 -2.42 -23.78
N GLY A 23 1.38 -1.39 -22.92
CA GLY A 23 1.97 -0.09 -23.25
C GLY A 23 3.50 -0.07 -23.29
N LYS A 24 4.20 -1.19 -22.97
CA LYS A 24 5.67 -1.23 -22.76
C LYS A 24 6.16 -0.17 -21.76
N MET A 25 5.31 0.21 -20.82
CA MET A 25 5.54 1.24 -19.82
C MET A 25 6.29 0.66 -18.62
N TYR A 26 7.52 0.18 -18.86
CA TYR A 26 8.30 -0.55 -17.85
C TYR A 26 8.74 0.34 -16.68
N ARG A 27 8.95 1.63 -16.93
CA ARG A 27 9.34 2.58 -15.87
C ARG A 27 8.16 2.82 -14.92
N GLU A 28 6.98 2.97 -15.48
CA GLU A 28 5.73 3.16 -14.76
C GLU A 28 5.32 1.87 -14.05
N LEU A 29 5.55 0.70 -14.65
CA LEU A 29 5.40 -0.59 -13.99
C LEU A 29 6.30 -0.70 -12.75
N GLY A 30 7.55 -0.21 -12.84
CA GLY A 30 8.47 -0.14 -11.70
C GLY A 30 7.94 0.76 -10.58
N LEU A 31 7.49 1.97 -10.92
CA LEU A 31 6.88 2.92 -9.97
C LEU A 31 5.61 2.35 -9.32
N PHE A 32 4.70 1.81 -10.12
CA PHE A 32 3.48 1.16 -9.66
C PHE A 32 3.82 0.04 -8.67
N THR A 33 4.77 -0.84 -9.02
CA THR A 33 5.16 -1.95 -8.16
C THR A 33 5.75 -1.46 -6.84
N ALA A 34 6.62 -0.44 -6.87
CA ALA A 34 7.22 0.13 -5.67
C ALA A 34 6.17 0.76 -4.73
N VAL A 35 5.25 1.54 -5.30
CA VAL A 35 4.16 2.18 -4.54
C VAL A 35 3.17 1.15 -3.99
N LEU A 36 2.79 0.16 -4.80
CA LEU A 36 1.91 -0.93 -4.40
C LEU A 36 2.52 -1.74 -3.25
N ALA A 37 3.80 -2.11 -3.36
CA ALA A 37 4.52 -2.83 -2.30
C ALA A 37 4.55 -2.04 -0.99
N LEU A 38 4.78 -0.71 -1.07
CA LEU A 38 4.69 0.19 0.08
C LEU A 38 3.29 0.19 0.70
N GLY A 39 2.25 0.31 -0.12
CA GLY A 39 0.86 0.28 0.33
C GLY A 39 0.48 -1.04 1.02
N ILE A 40 0.93 -2.17 0.48
CA ILE A 40 0.76 -3.50 1.08
C ILE A 40 1.46 -3.57 2.43
N TYR A 41 2.72 -3.15 2.49
CA TYR A 41 3.49 -3.14 3.73
C TYR A 41 2.81 -2.31 4.82
N LEU A 42 2.41 -1.07 4.49
CA LEU A 42 1.71 -0.18 5.42
C LEU A 42 0.37 -0.78 5.87
N SER A 43 -0.40 -1.35 4.96
CA SER A 43 -1.69 -1.96 5.32
C SER A 43 -1.54 -3.19 6.21
N LEU A 44 -0.53 -4.02 5.95
CA LEU A 44 -0.21 -5.16 6.82
C LEU A 44 0.29 -4.71 8.18
N SER A 45 1.18 -3.73 8.23
CA SER A 45 1.68 -3.18 9.48
C SER A 45 0.57 -2.58 10.35
N GLN A 46 -0.41 -1.90 9.74
CA GLN A 46 -1.61 -1.41 10.44
C GLN A 46 -2.51 -2.57 10.89
N PHE A 47 -2.72 -3.59 10.05
CA PHE A 47 -3.57 -4.74 10.35
C PHE A 47 -3.01 -5.62 11.48
N TYR A 48 -1.69 -5.85 11.49
CA TYR A 48 -1.00 -6.67 12.49
C TYR A 48 -0.47 -5.85 13.69
N GLY A 49 -0.66 -4.53 13.69
CA GLY A 49 -0.23 -3.66 14.78
C GLY A 49 1.29 -3.55 14.93
N TRP A 50 2.03 -3.63 13.82
CA TRP A 50 3.49 -3.46 13.86
C TRP A 50 3.84 -2.04 14.33
N PRO A 51 4.92 -1.88 15.11
CA PRO A 51 5.35 -0.58 15.60
C PRO A 51 5.91 0.25 14.44
N LEU A 52 5.03 0.97 13.76
CA LEU A 52 5.39 2.01 12.81
C LEU A 52 5.67 3.30 13.58
N PHE A 53 6.77 3.96 13.24
CA PHE A 53 7.01 5.32 13.68
C PHE A 53 5.84 6.19 13.21
N ASN A 54 5.12 6.79 14.15
CA ASN A 54 4.05 7.74 13.88
C ASN A 54 4.61 9.16 14.04
N PRO A 55 4.91 9.89 12.93
CA PRO A 55 5.45 11.24 13.00
C PRO A 55 4.48 12.23 13.66
N PHE A 56 3.18 11.88 13.71
CA PHE A 56 2.12 12.71 14.23
C PHE A 56 1.78 12.41 15.69
N ALA A 57 2.37 11.38 16.31
CA ALA A 57 2.12 11.03 17.71
C ALA A 57 2.27 12.22 18.68
N PRO A 58 3.33 13.07 18.57
CA PRO A 58 3.48 14.22 19.47
C PRO A 58 2.35 15.25 19.34
N TRP A 59 1.76 15.37 18.15
CA TRP A 59 0.72 16.36 17.87
C TRP A 59 -0.66 15.86 18.33
N ILE A 60 -0.89 14.56 18.23
CA ILE A 60 -2.13 13.91 18.67
C ILE A 60 -2.27 13.98 20.20
N GLU A 61 -1.19 13.72 20.94
CA GLU A 61 -1.17 13.83 22.42
C GLU A 61 -1.45 15.26 22.92
N VAL A 62 -1.10 16.28 22.14
CA VAL A 62 -1.33 17.69 22.48
C VAL A 62 -2.75 18.14 22.15
N LEU A 63 -3.36 17.61 21.07
CA LEU A 63 -4.67 18.03 20.57
C LEU A 63 -5.85 17.25 21.16
N MET A 64 -5.61 16.06 21.71
CA MET A 64 -6.64 15.20 22.30
C MET A 64 -6.12 14.61 23.63
N PRO A 65 -6.20 15.36 24.75
CA PRO A 65 -5.78 14.91 26.08
C PRO A 65 -6.73 13.87 26.70
#